data_AF-A0A920TR57-F1
#
_entry.id   AF-A0A920TR57-F1
#
_cell.length_a   1.000
_cell.length_b   1.000
_cell.length_c   1.000
_cell.angle_alpha   90.00
_cell.angle_beta   90.00
_cell.angle_gamma   90.00
#
_symmetry.space_group_name_H-M   'P 1'
#
loop_
_entity.id
_entity.type
_entity.pdbx_description
1 polymer ?
#
loop_
_entity_poly.entity_id
_entity_poly.type
_entity_poly.pdbx_seq_one_letter_code
_entity_poly.pdbx_strand_id
1 'polypeptide(L)' 'MDGFSAIHHAASRGDNETILYLVRNGADVTLISRRGQTTADLANSPEQRAQPHPKTVVLLEKLGSKNNHQCRTCGAGG' A
#
# COMPACT_ATOMS: atom_id res chain seq x y z
N MET A 1 6.01 -0.70 18.14
CA MET A 1 6.50 -0.41 16.78
C MET A 1 5.76 -1.31 15.81
N ASP A 2 4.83 -0.75 15.04
CA ASP A 2 3.84 -1.47 14.19
C ASP A 2 4.44 -2.30 13.03
N GLY A 3 5.76 -2.37 12.89
CA GLY A 3 6.43 -3.13 11.83
C GLY A 3 6.35 -2.49 10.45
N PHE A 4 5.97 -1.22 10.37
CA PHE A 4 6.00 -0.45 9.13
C PHE A 4 7.42 -0.03 8.78
N SER A 5 7.84 -0.35 7.57
CA SER A 5 9.03 0.21 6.92
C SER A 5 8.72 1.57 6.27
N ALA A 6 9.75 2.29 5.84
CA ALA A 6 9.60 3.60 5.20
C ALA A 6 8.61 3.60 4.01
N ILE A 7 8.59 2.51 3.24
CA ILE A 7 7.71 2.41 2.06
C ILE A 7 6.24 2.24 2.44
N HIS A 8 5.95 1.59 3.57
CA HIS A 8 4.60 1.50 4.12
C HIS A 8 4.06 2.88 4.53
N HIS A 9 4.90 3.72 5.14
CA HIS A 9 4.53 5.09 5.49
C HIS A 9 4.34 5.97 4.26
N ALA A 10 5.14 5.79 3.21
CA ALA A 10 4.96 6.51 1.95
C ALA A 10 3.66 6.10 1.24
N ALA A 11 3.35 4.79 1.21
CA ALA A 11 2.13 4.24 0.65
C ALA A 11 0.87 4.76 1.36
N SER A 12 0.86 4.75 2.70
CA SER A 12 -0.26 5.27 3.50
C SER A 12 -0.51 6.78 3.32
N ARG A 13 0.48 7.54 2.79
CA ARG A 13 0.35 8.98 2.50
C ARG A 13 0.06 9.27 1.02
N GLY A 14 0.06 8.26 0.16
CA GLY A 14 -0.06 8.44 -1.29
C GLY A 14 1.16 9.11 -1.94
N ASP A 15 2.32 9.06 -1.27
CA ASP A 15 3.53 9.79 -1.65
C ASP A 15 4.33 9.02 -2.71
N ASN A 16 3.90 9.13 -3.96
CA ASN A 16 4.47 8.40 -5.09
C ASN A 16 5.95 8.73 -5.34
N GLU A 17 6.35 9.98 -5.14
CA GLU A 17 7.74 10.38 -5.32
C GLU A 17 8.64 9.71 -4.29
N THR A 18 8.22 9.69 -3.02
CA THR A 18 8.95 8.98 -1.97
C THR A 18 8.99 7.48 -2.21
N ILE A 19 7.89 6.87 -2.69
CA ILE A 19 7.87 5.45 -3.06
C ILE A 19 8.92 5.16 -4.15
N LEU A 20 8.92 5.94 -5.22
CA LEU A 20 9.89 5.78 -6.32
C LEU A 20 11.32 5.99 -5.85
N TYR A 21 11.56 6.98 -4.99
CA TYR A 21 12.87 7.22 -4.39
C TYR A 21 13.33 6.03 -3.54
N LEU A 22 12.48 5.51 -2.67
CA LEU A 22 12.80 4.36 -1.83
C LEU A 22 13.09 3.12 -2.67
N VAL A 23 12.29 2.85 -3.70
CA VAL A 23 12.50 1.71 -4.62
C VAL A 23 13.82 1.83 -5.36
N ARG A 24 14.18 3.03 -5.83
CA ARG A 24 15.50 3.29 -6.44
C ARG A 24 16.66 3.04 -5.48
N ASN A 25 16.44 3.21 -4.18
CA ASN A 25 17.40 2.88 -3.12
C ASN A 25 17.35 1.40 -2.68
N GLY A 26 16.61 0.55 -3.39
CA GLY A 26 16.51 -0.89 -3.09
C GLY A 26 15.44 -1.25 -2.07
N ALA A 27 14.48 -0.36 -1.78
CA ALA A 27 13.36 -0.71 -0.93
C ALA A 27 12.46 -1.76 -1.59
N ASP A 28 12.11 -2.78 -0.81
CA ASP A 28 11.21 -3.85 -1.24
C ASP A 28 9.75 -3.42 -1.07
N VAL A 29 9.01 -3.34 -2.18
CA VAL A 29 7.58 -3.01 -2.21
C VAL A 29 6.70 -4.19 -1.80
N THR A 30 7.24 -5.40 -1.78
CA THR A 30 6.49 -6.64 -1.46
C THR A 30 6.42 -6.90 0.04
N LEU A 31 7.02 -6.04 0.85
CA LEU A 31 6.98 -6.13 2.30
C LEU A 31 5.55 -6.14 2.83
N ILE A 32 5.39 -6.89 3.91
CA ILE A 32 4.13 -7.08 4.62
C ILE A 32 4.31 -6.53 6.03
N SER A 33 3.39 -5.68 6.45
CA SER A 33 3.33 -5.17 7.82
C SER A 33 3.05 -6.29 8.83
N ARG A 34 3.31 -6.07 10.13
CA ARG A 34 2.94 -7.02 11.19
C ARG A 34 1.44 -7.36 11.21
N ARG A 35 0.61 -6.51 10.62
CA ARG A 35 -0.84 -6.72 10.47
C ARG A 35 -1.22 -7.56 9.25
N GLY A 36 -0.25 -8.06 8.48
CA GLY A 36 -0.50 -8.83 7.25
C GLY A 36 -0.87 -7.99 6.02
N GLN A 37 -0.71 -6.67 6.10
CA GLN A 37 -1.04 -5.74 5.00
C GLN A 37 0.17 -5.56 4.08
N THR A 38 -0.05 -5.64 2.77
CA THR A 38 0.98 -5.26 1.80
C THR A 38 1.15 -3.74 1.71
N THR A 39 2.23 -3.28 1.08
CA THR A 39 2.43 -1.86 0.77
C THR A 39 1.25 -1.29 -0.03
N ALA A 40 0.73 -2.03 -1.02
CA ALA A 40 -0.43 -1.61 -1.81
C ALA A 40 -1.73 -1.58 -0.99
N ASP A 41 -1.92 -2.52 -0.05
CA ASP A 41 -3.09 -2.52 0.84
C ASP A 41 -3.14 -1.26 1.71
N LEU A 42 -1.99 -0.71 2.10
CA LEU A 42 -1.93 0.55 2.86
C LEU A 42 -2.28 1.77 2.02
N ALA A 43 -1.89 1.81 0.76
CA ALA A 43 -2.34 2.84 -0.18
C ALA A 43 -3.84 2.70 -0.52
N ASN A 44 -4.37 1.48 -0.43
CA ASN A 44 -5.77 1.14 -0.66
C ASN A 44 -6.60 1.10 0.64
N SER A 45 -6.08 1.68 1.74
CA SER A 45 -6.56 1.46 3.12
C SER A 45 -8.07 1.26 3.24
N PRO A 46 -8.55 0.06 3.66
CA PRO A 46 -9.95 -0.18 3.97
C PRO A 46 -10.35 0.35 5.36
N GLU A 47 -9.38 0.75 6.19
CA GLU A 47 -9.60 1.40 7.47
C GLU A 47 -9.85 2.89 7.22
N GLN A 48 -11.11 3.31 7.38
CA GLN A 48 -11.73 4.59 6.99
C GLN A 48 -11.07 5.91 7.45
N ARG A 49 -9.85 5.89 8.02
CA ARG A 49 -9.13 7.09 8.49
C ARG A 49 -8.25 7.76 7.44
N ALA A 50 -7.76 7.03 6.44
CA ALA A 50 -6.99 7.60 5.34
C ALA A 50 -7.79 7.50 4.03
N GLN A 51 -7.75 8.54 3.21
CA GLN A 51 -8.36 8.48 1.88
C GLN A 51 -7.58 7.47 1.03
N PRO A 52 -8.25 6.57 0.29
CA PRO A 52 -7.55 5.66 -0.61
C PRO A 52 -6.80 6.48 -1.67
N HIS A 53 -5.65 5.97 -2.11
CA HIS A 53 -4.79 6.58 -3.12
C HIS A 53 -4.71 5.69 -4.38
N PRO A 54 -5.70 5.72 -5.29
CA PRO A 54 -5.77 4.79 -6.42
C PRO A 54 -4.53 4.85 -7.32
N LYS A 55 -3.97 6.04 -7.55
CA LYS A 55 -2.74 6.21 -8.33
C LYS A 55 -1.55 5.49 -7.68
N THR A 56 -1.47 5.54 -6.36
CA THR A 56 -0.41 4.90 -5.58
C THR A 56 -0.57 3.39 -5.55
N VAL A 57 -1.81 2.90 -5.45
CA VAL A 57 -2.12 1.47 -5.56
C VAL A 57 -1.63 0.92 -6.90
N VAL A 58 -2.02 1.56 -8.01
CA VAL A 58 -1.59 1.15 -9.36
C VAL A 58 -0.08 1.21 -9.52
N LEU A 59 0.58 2.23 -8.95
CA LEU A 59 2.03 2.31 -8.95
C LEU A 59 2.67 1.12 -8.21
N LEU A 60 2.20 0.83 -7.00
CA LEU A 60 2.72 -0.25 -6.17
C LEU A 60 2.46 -1.63 -6.81
N GLU A 61 1.30 -1.83 -7.42
CA GLU A 61 0.99 -3.03 -8.22
C GLU A 61 1.96 -3.20 -9.39
N LYS A 62 2.23 -2.13 -10.14
CA LYS A 62 3.22 -2.15 -11.23
C LYS A 62 4.63 -2.45 -10.76
N LEU A 63 4.96 -2.05 -9.52
CA LEU A 63 6.26 -2.32 -8.91
C LEU A 63 6.35 -3.73 -8.30
N GLY A 64 5.24 -4.47 -8.23
CA GLY A 64 5.20 -5.86 -7.76
C GLY A 64 4.52 -6.08 -6.41
N SER A 65 4.03 -5.03 -5.74
CA SER A 65 3.23 -5.18 -4.53
C SER A 65 1.83 -5.70 -4.88
N LYS A 66 1.44 -6.84 -4.34
CA LYS A 66 0.07 -7.34 -4.51
C LYS A 66 -0.90 -6.48 -3.71
N ASN A 67 -1.93 -5.95 -4.35
CA ASN A 67 -3.08 -5.38 -3.67
C ASN A 67 -4.11 -6.50 -3.50
N ASN A 68 -4.41 -6.87 -2.26
CA ASN A 68 -5.35 -7.95 -1.99
C ASN A 68 -6.81 -7.55 -2.27
N HIS A 69 -7.05 -6.35 -2.83
CA HIS A 69 -8.36 -5.88 -3.28
C HIS A 69 -9.45 -6.18 -2.24
N GLN A 70 -9.14 -5.98 -0.96
CA GLN A 70 -10.14 -5.99 0.11
C GLN A 70 -10.96 -4.71 0.02
N CYS A 71 -11.60 -4.47 -1.12
CA CYS A 71 -12.67 -3.51 -1.24
C CYS A 71 -13.81 -4.02 -0.33
N ARG A 72 -13.80 -3.61 0.94
CA ARG A 72 -14.88 -3.94 1.90
C ARG A 72 -16.24 -3.35 1.47
N THR A 73 -16.28 -2.56 0.41
CA THR A 73 -17.48 -1.90 -0.14
C THR A 73 -17.80 -2.27 -1.59
N CYS A 74 -17.02 -3.14 -2.24
CA CYS A 74 -17.35 -3.68 -3.57
C CYS A 74 -17.84 -5.11 -3.31
N GLY A 75 -19.17 -5.29 -3.26
CA GLY A 75 -19.81 -6.49 -2.75
C GLY A 75 -19.17 -7.82 -3.16
N ALA A 76 -18.64 -8.54 -2.17
CA ALA A 76 -18.80 -9.98 -2.16
C ALA A 76 -20.30 -10.22 -1.93
N GLY A 77 -20.98 -10.63 -3.00
CA GLY A 77 -22.43 -10.86 -3.01
C GLY A 77 -22.87 -11.83 -1.93
N GLY A 78 -23.94 -11.43 -1.24
CA GLY A 78 -25.00 -12.32 -0.76
C GLY A 78 -26.26 -11.99 -1.53
#